data_AF-A0AA88D5C9-F1
#
_entry.id   AF-A0AA88D5C9-F1
#
_cell.length_a   1.000
_cell.length_b   1.000
_cell.length_c   1.000
_cell.angle_alpha   90.00
_cell.angle_beta   90.00
_cell.angle_gamma   90.00
#
_symmetry.space_group_name_H-M   'P 1'
#
loop_
_entity.id
_entity.type
_entity.pdbx_description
1 polymer ?
#
loop_
_entity_poly.entity_id
_entity_poly.type
_entity_poly.pdbx_seq_one_letter_code
_entity_poly.pdbx_strand_id
1 'polypeptide(L)'
;MNLGELNKLPKNMFTIAEAMTAFMRILGFVKESLRKVRLTGEFDEYPNEKCMHCTARLVNGIASIPIAFVERLWHYIGEVVIAVLMSHVEDYYQLQLSTRRASHNLIAKMKERSVKWMMGVVEMEKLTDYTCNPEFLSEWNRLIVFNLVNNDLEAEIVTELMTPHSGGIERLMEESPSVTAKRLKLNGSVKKLQECKKVLANIMDSVASYGD
;
A
#
# COMPACT_ATOMS: atom_id res chain seq x y z
N MET A 1 -25.38 -13.31 17.08
CA MET A 1 -24.10 -12.65 17.42
C MET A 1 -24.12 -12.37 18.92
N ASN A 2 -23.10 -12.76 19.68
CA ASN A 2 -22.97 -12.30 21.08
C ASN A 2 -21.72 -11.45 21.18
N LEU A 3 -21.90 -10.16 21.48
CA LEU A 3 -20.85 -9.12 21.47
C LEU A 3 -19.65 -9.47 22.38
N GLY A 4 -19.88 -10.33 23.39
CA GLY A 4 -18.87 -10.76 24.35
C GLY A 4 -17.74 -11.61 23.78
N GLU A 5 -17.95 -12.33 22.69
CA GLU A 5 -16.90 -13.15 22.04
C GLU A 5 -15.95 -12.30 21.18
N LEU A 6 -16.46 -11.21 20.58
CA LEU A 6 -15.64 -10.27 19.81
C LEU A 6 -14.68 -9.49 20.72
N ASN A 7 -15.09 -9.21 21.96
CA ASN A 7 -14.28 -8.50 22.96
C ASN A 7 -13.12 -9.34 23.53
N LYS A 8 -13.06 -10.64 23.24
CA LYS A 8 -11.94 -11.53 23.60
C LYS A 8 -10.81 -11.52 22.57
N LEU A 9 -10.97 -10.79 21.46
CA LEU A 9 -9.90 -10.62 20.48
C LEU A 9 -8.80 -9.71 21.04
N PRO A 10 -7.52 -9.97 20.70
CA PRO A 10 -6.41 -9.10 21.10
C PRO A 10 -6.68 -7.67 20.62
N LYS A 11 -6.62 -6.69 21.53
CA LYS A 11 -6.83 -5.28 21.19
C LYS A 11 -5.68 -4.68 20.39
N ASN A 12 -4.48 -5.27 20.50
CA ASN A 12 -3.27 -4.92 19.76
C ASN A 12 -2.69 -6.21 19.14
N MET A 13 -2.40 -6.19 17.83
CA MET A 13 -1.76 -7.31 17.12
C MET A 13 -0.37 -6.85 16.72
N PHE A 14 0.66 -7.42 17.33
CA PHE A 14 2.06 -7.00 17.16
C PHE A 14 2.78 -7.84 16.10
N THR A 15 2.20 -8.98 15.72
CA THR A 15 2.79 -9.92 14.76
C THR A 15 1.82 -10.39 13.69
N ILE A 16 2.36 -10.81 12.55
CA ILE A 16 1.60 -11.40 11.43
C ILE A 16 0.84 -12.65 11.90
N ALA A 17 1.45 -13.46 12.78
CA ALA A 17 0.84 -14.68 13.31
C ALA A 17 -0.41 -14.39 14.18
N GLU A 18 -0.37 -13.33 14.99
CA GLU A 18 -1.53 -12.89 15.78
C GLU A 18 -2.65 -12.34 14.89
N ALA A 19 -2.31 -11.52 13.89
CA ALA A 19 -3.25 -11.02 12.89
C ALA A 19 -3.95 -12.16 12.14
N MET A 20 -3.19 -13.18 11.76
CA MET A 20 -3.69 -14.38 11.11
C MET A 20 -4.63 -15.18 12.01
N THR A 21 -4.27 -15.34 13.28
CA THR A 21 -5.09 -16.07 14.25
C THR A 21 -6.43 -15.36 14.49
N ALA A 22 -6.41 -14.03 14.61
CA ALA A 22 -7.63 -13.23 14.75
C ALA A 22 -8.52 -13.33 13.50
N PHE A 23 -7.93 -13.26 12.32
CA PHE A 23 -8.62 -13.44 11.06
C PHE A 23 -9.31 -14.80 10.92
N MET A 24 -8.60 -15.88 11.26
CA MET A 24 -9.15 -17.24 11.22
C MET A 24 -10.35 -17.40 12.15
N ARG A 25 -10.29 -16.79 13.34
CA ARG A 25 -11.43 -16.76 14.26
C ARG A 25 -12.61 -16.01 13.64
N ILE A 26 -12.36 -14.84 13.05
CA ILE A 26 -13.40 -14.03 12.37
C ILE A 26 -14.06 -14.82 11.24
N LEU A 27 -13.27 -15.46 10.37
CA LEU A 27 -13.77 -16.29 9.28
C LEU A 27 -14.63 -17.46 9.79
N GLY A 28 -14.17 -18.16 10.83
CA GLY A 28 -14.93 -19.24 11.47
C GLY A 28 -16.28 -18.74 12.03
N PHE A 29 -16.29 -17.56 12.66
CA PHE A 29 -17.52 -16.95 13.15
C PHE A 29 -18.47 -16.51 12.03
N VAL A 30 -17.93 -15.94 10.95
CA VAL A 30 -18.69 -15.53 9.76
C VAL A 30 -19.35 -16.75 9.12
N LYS A 31 -18.60 -17.83 8.92
CA LYS A 31 -19.11 -19.12 8.41
C LYS A 31 -20.27 -19.65 9.25
N GLU A 32 -20.08 -19.79 10.56
CA GLU A 32 -21.12 -20.35 11.45
C GLU A 32 -22.37 -19.46 11.48
N SER A 33 -22.18 -18.13 11.39
CA SER A 33 -23.30 -17.19 11.32
C SER A 33 -24.06 -17.29 10.00
N LEU A 34 -23.37 -17.42 8.86
CA LEU A 34 -23.98 -17.64 7.55
C LEU A 34 -24.73 -18.98 7.51
N ARG A 35 -24.14 -20.04 8.05
CA ARG A 35 -24.76 -21.37 8.14
C ARG A 35 -26.05 -21.34 8.95
N LYS A 36 -26.07 -20.65 10.10
CA LYS A 36 -27.29 -20.46 10.90
C LYS A 36 -28.37 -19.71 10.13
N VAL A 37 -28.02 -18.61 9.44
CA VAL A 37 -28.99 -17.85 8.64
C VAL A 37 -29.52 -18.70 7.47
N ARG A 38 -28.69 -19.56 6.86
CA ARG A 38 -29.10 -20.48 5.78
C ARG A 38 -29.99 -21.62 6.28
N LEU A 39 -29.61 -22.28 7.38
CA LEU A 39 -30.37 -23.40 7.98
C LEU A 39 -31.70 -22.97 8.62
N THR A 40 -31.75 -21.77 9.21
CA THR A 40 -33.01 -21.20 9.73
C THR A 40 -33.91 -20.66 8.60
N GLY A 41 -33.44 -20.74 7.35
CA GLY A 41 -34.08 -20.18 6.15
C GLY A 41 -34.68 -21.22 5.20
N GLU A 42 -34.88 -22.47 5.61
CA GLU A 42 -35.82 -23.38 4.92
C GLU A 42 -37.25 -22.91 5.24
N PHE A 43 -37.81 -22.03 4.40
CA PHE A 43 -39.20 -21.61 4.49
C PHE A 43 -40.05 -22.47 3.58
N ASP A 44 -40.52 -23.61 4.08
CA ASP A 44 -41.47 -24.47 3.36
C ASP A 44 -42.92 -23.95 3.42
N GLU A 45 -43.18 -22.65 3.67
CA GLU A 45 -44.57 -22.24 3.96
C GLU A 45 -45.08 -20.84 3.56
N TYR A 46 -44.31 -19.89 2.99
CA TYR A 46 -44.89 -18.53 2.74
C TYR A 46 -44.45 -17.84 1.43
N PRO A 47 -45.33 -17.75 0.39
CA PRO A 47 -44.95 -17.29 -0.96
C PRO A 47 -44.87 -15.76 -1.16
N ASN A 48 -45.33 -14.93 -0.21
CA ASN A 48 -45.48 -13.49 -0.45
C ASN A 48 -44.87 -12.63 0.67
N GLU A 49 -43.87 -11.83 0.30
CA GLU A 49 -43.53 -10.49 0.83
C GLU A 49 -42.48 -10.30 1.96
N LYS A 50 -41.58 -9.34 1.65
CA LYS A 50 -40.76 -8.47 2.53
C LYS A 50 -39.61 -9.06 3.37
N CYS A 51 -39.65 -10.34 3.76
CA CYS A 51 -38.60 -10.92 4.60
C CYS A 51 -37.27 -11.21 3.86
N MET A 52 -37.29 -11.28 2.53
CA MET A 52 -36.12 -11.60 1.70
C MET A 52 -35.07 -10.49 1.64
N HIS A 53 -35.48 -9.20 1.67
CA HIS A 53 -34.56 -8.07 1.68
C HIS A 53 -33.79 -7.93 2.99
N CYS A 54 -34.42 -8.22 4.13
CA CYS A 54 -33.79 -8.09 5.45
C CYS A 54 -32.74 -9.19 5.67
N THR A 55 -33.08 -10.43 5.28
CA THR A 55 -32.15 -11.56 5.34
C THR A 55 -30.97 -11.38 4.38
N ALA A 56 -31.20 -10.94 3.14
CA ALA A 56 -30.13 -10.67 2.18
C ALA A 56 -29.18 -9.56 2.67
N ARG A 57 -29.71 -8.49 3.29
CA ARG A 57 -28.90 -7.43 3.89
C ARG A 57 -28.06 -7.93 5.06
N LEU A 58 -28.60 -8.82 5.90
CA LEU A 58 -27.86 -9.41 7.01
C LEU A 58 -26.74 -10.33 6.51
N VAL A 59 -27.02 -11.19 5.53
CA VAL A 59 -26.03 -12.06 4.87
C VAL A 59 -24.90 -11.24 4.27
N ASN A 60 -25.23 -10.17 3.53
CA ASN A 60 -24.22 -9.28 2.94
C ASN A 60 -23.42 -8.52 4.00
N GLY A 61 -24.05 -8.10 5.10
CA GLY A 61 -23.36 -7.50 6.24
C GLY A 61 -22.34 -8.45 6.85
N ILE A 62 -22.73 -9.70 7.13
CA ILE A 62 -21.86 -10.72 7.71
C ILE A 62 -20.72 -11.09 6.74
N ALA A 63 -21.03 -11.25 5.45
CA ALA A 63 -20.09 -11.57 4.39
C ALA A 63 -19.03 -10.47 4.15
N SER A 64 -19.33 -9.20 4.48
CA SER A 64 -18.40 -8.07 4.31
C SER A 64 -17.32 -7.98 5.39
N ILE A 65 -17.55 -8.58 6.57
CA ILE A 65 -16.65 -8.52 7.73
C ILE A 65 -15.22 -8.99 7.42
N PRO A 66 -15.00 -10.17 6.80
CA PRO A 66 -13.64 -10.64 6.52
C PRO A 66 -12.96 -9.84 5.40
N ILE A 67 -13.73 -9.28 4.46
CA ILE A 67 -13.21 -8.39 3.40
C ILE A 67 -12.67 -7.10 4.05
N ALA A 68 -13.48 -6.45 4.89
CA ALA A 68 -13.08 -5.23 5.61
C ALA A 68 -11.88 -5.45 6.53
N PHE A 69 -11.75 -6.65 7.10
CA PHE A 69 -10.56 -7.02 7.87
C PHE A 69 -9.29 -7.03 7.00
N VAL A 70 -9.33 -7.69 5.84
CA VAL A 70 -8.18 -7.74 4.91
C VAL A 70 -7.78 -6.34 4.45
N GLU A 71 -8.74 -5.46 4.19
CA GLU A 71 -8.45 -4.07 3.84
C GLU A 71 -7.70 -3.31 4.94
N ARG A 72 -8.11 -3.48 6.20
CA ARG A 72 -7.44 -2.87 7.36
C ARG A 72 -6.06 -3.44 7.60
N LEU A 73 -5.90 -4.75 7.43
CA LEU A 73 -4.62 -5.42 7.54
C LEU A 73 -3.62 -4.88 6.51
N TRP A 74 -4.03 -4.73 5.26
CA TRP A 74 -3.17 -4.15 4.22
C TRP A 74 -2.83 -2.70 4.44
N HIS A 75 -3.73 -1.92 5.03
CA HIS A 75 -3.40 -0.55 5.41
C HIS A 75 -2.27 -0.53 6.44
N TYR A 76 -2.36 -1.33 7.50
CA TYR A 76 -1.29 -1.45 8.50
C TYR A 76 0.03 -1.93 7.89
N ILE A 77 -0.01 -3.03 7.12
CA ILE A 77 1.19 -3.57 6.45
C ILE A 77 1.81 -2.53 5.52
N GLY A 78 0.98 -1.82 4.75
CA GLY A 78 1.46 -0.80 3.82
C GLY A 78 2.18 0.34 4.52
N GLU A 79 1.61 0.87 5.61
CA GLU A 79 2.24 1.92 6.43
C GLU A 79 3.60 1.47 6.97
N VAL A 80 3.67 0.25 7.52
CA VAL A 80 4.92 -0.29 8.08
C VAL A 80 5.97 -0.51 7.00
N VAL A 81 5.62 -1.13 5.88
CA VAL A 81 6.54 -1.41 4.76
C VAL A 81 7.08 -0.11 4.17
N ILE A 82 6.22 0.88 3.93
CA ILE A 82 6.64 2.18 3.43
C ILE A 82 7.58 2.86 4.44
N ALA A 83 7.20 2.90 5.72
CA ALA A 83 8.02 3.56 6.73
C ALA A 83 9.43 2.94 6.85
N VAL A 84 9.51 1.61 6.89
CA VAL A 84 10.78 0.89 6.96
C VAL A 84 11.60 1.13 5.69
N LEU A 85 11.02 0.98 4.50
CA LEU A 85 11.73 1.21 3.24
C LEU A 85 12.24 2.66 3.13
N MET A 86 11.42 3.65 3.48
CA MET A 86 11.79 5.07 3.40
C MET A 86 12.91 5.44 4.36
N SER A 87 12.99 4.79 5.53
CA SER A 87 14.08 4.99 6.49
C SER A 87 15.44 4.53 5.95
N HIS A 88 15.46 3.50 5.09
CA HIS A 88 16.69 2.96 4.52
C HIS A 88 17.22 3.72 3.30
N VAL A 89 16.38 4.54 2.66
CA VAL A 89 16.74 5.29 1.43
C VAL A 89 16.68 6.81 1.62
N GLU A 90 16.60 7.28 2.86
CA GLU A 90 16.39 8.69 3.20
C GLU A 90 17.48 9.62 2.64
N ASP A 91 18.74 9.15 2.60
CA ASP A 91 19.88 9.91 2.09
C ASP A 91 19.88 10.05 0.55
N TYR A 92 19.08 9.25 -0.15
CA TYR A 92 19.06 9.16 -1.60
C TYR A 92 17.72 9.64 -2.15
N TYR A 93 17.54 10.96 -2.28
CA TYR A 93 16.26 11.58 -2.69
C TYR A 93 15.55 10.91 -3.89
N GLN A 94 16.28 10.63 -4.98
CA GLN A 94 15.67 10.04 -6.18
C GLN A 94 15.33 8.56 -6.00
N LEU A 95 16.18 7.82 -5.28
CA LEU A 95 15.90 6.44 -4.90
C LEU A 95 14.71 6.40 -3.94
N GLN A 96 14.62 7.33 -3.00
CA GLN A 96 13.50 7.48 -2.08
C GLN A 96 12.18 7.68 -2.82
N LEU A 97 12.12 8.60 -3.79
CA LEU A 97 10.92 8.82 -4.60
C LEU A 97 10.51 7.57 -5.39
N SER A 98 11.46 6.93 -6.07
CA SER A 98 11.21 5.72 -6.87
C SER A 98 10.76 4.55 -5.99
N THR A 99 11.50 4.25 -4.92
CA THR A 99 11.15 3.21 -3.94
C THR A 99 9.79 3.49 -3.31
N ARG A 100 9.46 4.74 -2.99
CA ARG A 100 8.13 5.10 -2.45
C ARG A 100 7.02 4.75 -3.43
N ARG A 101 7.20 5.07 -4.72
CA ARG A 101 6.19 4.83 -5.74
C ARG A 101 5.99 3.33 -6.01
N ALA A 102 7.09 2.59 -6.16
CA ALA A 102 7.09 1.14 -6.30
C ALA A 102 6.42 0.45 -5.09
N SER A 103 6.69 0.92 -3.88
CA SER A 103 6.07 0.40 -2.66
C SER A 103 4.55 0.56 -2.68
N HIS A 104 4.05 1.76 -3.04
CA HIS A 104 2.60 1.99 -3.13
C HIS A 104 1.94 1.13 -4.22
N ASN A 105 2.57 0.99 -5.39
CA ASN A 105 2.05 0.16 -6.47
C ASN A 105 1.97 -1.31 -6.06
N LEU A 106 3.03 -1.85 -5.44
CA LEU A 106 3.06 -3.21 -4.94
C LEU A 106 1.96 -3.44 -3.89
N ILE A 107 1.82 -2.53 -2.92
CA ILE A 107 0.79 -2.61 -1.88
C ILE A 107 -0.62 -2.61 -2.51
N ALA A 108 -0.87 -1.74 -3.48
CA ALA A 108 -2.16 -1.67 -4.17
C ALA A 108 -2.49 -2.99 -4.89
N LYS A 109 -1.53 -3.53 -5.66
CA LYS A 109 -1.65 -4.79 -6.41
C LYS A 109 -1.86 -5.99 -5.48
N MET A 110 -1.13 -6.03 -4.36
CA MET A 110 -1.24 -7.10 -3.37
C MET A 110 -2.57 -7.04 -2.61
N LYS A 111 -2.99 -5.83 -2.22
CA LYS A 111 -4.30 -5.59 -1.62
C LYS A 111 -5.42 -6.06 -2.56
N GLU A 112 -5.38 -5.66 -3.83
CA GLU A 112 -6.39 -6.07 -4.82
C GLU A 112 -6.49 -7.60 -4.94
N ARG A 113 -5.36 -8.29 -5.14
CA ARG A 113 -5.32 -9.77 -5.22
C ARG A 113 -5.94 -10.43 -4.00
N SER A 114 -5.58 -9.96 -2.80
CA SER A 114 -6.07 -10.54 -1.55
C SER A 114 -7.56 -10.31 -1.31
N VAL A 115 -8.09 -9.12 -1.67
CA VAL A 115 -9.51 -8.78 -1.54
C VAL A 115 -10.32 -9.60 -2.54
N LYS A 116 -9.85 -9.73 -3.78
CA LYS A 116 -10.50 -10.56 -4.81
C LYS A 116 -10.55 -12.03 -4.38
N TRP A 117 -9.45 -12.56 -3.86
CA TRP A 117 -9.39 -13.92 -3.32
C TRP A 117 -10.37 -14.09 -2.15
N MET A 118 -10.40 -13.15 -1.20
CA MET A 118 -11.32 -13.18 -0.05
C MET A 118 -12.79 -13.15 -0.49
N MET A 119 -13.13 -12.31 -1.47
CA MET A 119 -14.46 -12.25 -2.04
C MET A 119 -14.87 -13.61 -2.63
N GLY A 120 -13.95 -14.29 -3.33
CA GLY A 120 -14.18 -15.65 -3.84
C GLY A 120 -14.44 -16.66 -2.71
N VAL A 121 -13.65 -16.64 -1.63
CA VAL A 121 -13.86 -17.51 -0.47
C VAL A 121 -15.24 -17.29 0.15
N VAL A 122 -15.61 -16.03 0.39
CA VAL A 122 -16.92 -15.65 0.95
C VAL A 122 -18.07 -16.09 0.05
N GLU A 123 -17.93 -15.93 -1.26
CA GLU A 123 -19.00 -16.30 -2.21
C GLU A 123 -19.17 -17.82 -2.31
N MET A 124 -18.07 -18.58 -2.31
CA MET A 124 -18.12 -20.04 -2.26
C MET A 124 -18.75 -20.56 -0.95
N GLU A 125 -18.49 -19.88 0.17
CA GLU A 125 -19.07 -20.18 1.48
C GLU A 125 -20.57 -19.82 1.57
N LYS A 126 -21.04 -18.83 0.80
CA LYS A 126 -22.49 -18.57 0.67
C LYS A 126 -23.20 -19.68 -0.11
N LEU A 127 -22.58 -20.14 -1.20
CA LEU A 127 -23.16 -21.12 -2.13
C LEU A 127 -23.08 -22.57 -1.63
N THR A 128 -22.09 -22.91 -0.79
CA THR A 128 -21.81 -24.28 -0.35
C THR A 128 -21.40 -24.34 1.13
N ASP A 129 -21.28 -25.52 1.75
CA ASP A 129 -20.67 -25.69 3.11
C ASP A 129 -19.14 -25.89 3.08
N TYR A 130 -18.55 -25.77 1.90
CA TYR A 130 -17.10 -25.83 1.67
C TYR A 130 -16.55 -24.42 2.02
N THR A 131 -15.78 -24.18 3.08
CA THR A 131 -14.49 -24.83 3.34
C THR A 131 -13.90 -24.43 4.70
N CYS A 132 -13.08 -25.30 5.31
CA CYS A 132 -12.00 -24.95 6.26
C CYS A 132 -10.84 -25.94 6.04
N ASN A 133 -10.23 -25.94 4.85
CA ASN A 133 -9.01 -26.72 4.62
C ASN A 133 -7.79 -25.89 5.08
N PRO A 134 -7.03 -26.34 6.10
CA PRO A 134 -5.81 -25.67 6.55
C PRO A 134 -4.67 -25.60 5.52
N GLU A 135 -4.65 -26.46 4.49
CA GLU A 135 -3.65 -26.40 3.39
C GLU A 135 -3.81 -25.14 2.52
N PHE A 136 -5.03 -24.62 2.41
CA PHE A 136 -5.31 -23.39 1.65
C PHE A 136 -4.68 -22.15 2.32
N LEU A 137 -4.54 -22.18 3.65
CA LEU A 137 -3.96 -21.10 4.45
C LEU A 137 -2.43 -21.11 4.40
N SER A 138 -1.79 -22.29 4.36
CA SER A 138 -0.34 -22.36 4.19
C SER A 138 0.07 -21.80 2.84
N GLU A 139 -0.73 -22.04 1.80
CA GLU A 139 -0.48 -21.48 0.48
C GLU A 139 -0.70 -19.95 0.45
N TRP A 140 -1.74 -19.43 1.13
CA TRP A 140 -1.94 -17.98 1.25
C TRP A 140 -0.80 -17.27 2.00
N ASN A 141 -0.39 -17.81 3.16
CA ASN A 141 0.74 -17.29 3.93
C ASN A 141 2.05 -17.35 3.15
N ARG A 142 2.31 -18.47 2.46
CA ARG A 142 3.46 -18.63 1.57
C ARG A 142 3.42 -17.60 0.44
N LEU A 143 2.29 -17.44 -0.24
CA LEU A 143 2.15 -16.54 -1.37
C LEU A 143 2.24 -15.06 -0.97
N ILE A 144 1.75 -14.66 0.20
CA ILE A 144 1.81 -13.25 0.63
C ILE A 144 3.15 -12.88 1.25
N VAL A 145 3.75 -13.71 2.09
CA VAL A 145 5.01 -13.34 2.73
C VAL A 145 6.20 -13.55 1.79
N PHE A 146 6.22 -14.68 1.07
CA PHE A 146 7.35 -15.04 0.20
C PHE A 146 7.37 -14.23 -1.10
N ASN A 147 6.23 -14.06 -1.79
CA ASN A 147 6.23 -13.29 -3.05
C ASN A 147 6.41 -11.79 -2.81
N LEU A 148 5.84 -11.23 -1.74
CA LEU A 148 5.85 -9.79 -1.52
C LEU A 148 7.26 -9.24 -1.24
N VAL A 149 8.06 -9.97 -0.46
CA VAL A 149 9.41 -9.51 -0.07
C VAL A 149 10.47 -9.96 -1.08
N ASN A 150 10.40 -11.20 -1.59
CA ASN A 150 11.53 -11.77 -2.34
C ASN A 150 11.41 -11.70 -3.87
N ASN A 151 10.20 -11.59 -4.43
CA ASN A 151 10.02 -11.64 -5.89
C ASN A 151 9.32 -10.39 -6.45
N ASP A 152 8.30 -9.88 -5.77
CA ASP A 152 7.43 -8.84 -6.31
C ASP A 152 7.93 -7.43 -5.98
N LEU A 153 8.60 -7.20 -4.84
CA LEU A 153 9.16 -5.89 -4.50
C LEU A 153 10.32 -5.51 -5.42
N GLU A 154 11.25 -6.43 -5.65
CA GLU A 154 12.37 -6.21 -6.57
C GLU A 154 11.85 -5.99 -8.00
N ALA A 155 10.92 -6.83 -8.47
CA ALA A 155 10.34 -6.68 -9.81
C ALA A 155 9.57 -5.37 -10.00
N GLU A 156 8.84 -4.89 -8.98
CA GLU A 156 8.08 -3.64 -9.07
C GLU A 156 9.02 -2.41 -9.03
N ILE A 157 10.08 -2.45 -8.23
CA ILE A 157 11.14 -1.41 -8.24
C ILE A 157 11.83 -1.36 -9.61
N VAL A 158 12.22 -2.51 -10.16
CA VAL A 158 12.82 -2.59 -11.50
C VAL A 158 11.85 -2.10 -12.56
N THR A 159 10.56 -2.45 -12.47
CA THR A 159 9.53 -1.98 -13.42
C THR A 159 9.39 -0.45 -13.38
N GLU A 160 9.27 0.15 -12.19
CA GLU A 160 9.21 1.60 -12.05
C GLU A 160 10.47 2.30 -12.61
N LEU A 161 11.64 1.69 -12.44
CA LEU A 161 12.91 2.20 -12.98
C LEU A 161 13.06 2.02 -14.50
N MET A 162 12.43 0.99 -15.08
CA MET A 162 12.53 0.67 -16.50
C MET A 162 11.41 1.29 -17.36
N THR A 163 10.38 1.88 -16.76
CA THR A 163 9.27 2.51 -17.51
C THR A 163 9.72 3.81 -18.21
N PRO A 164 9.72 3.89 -19.55
CA PRO A 164 10.22 5.05 -20.29
C PRO A 164 9.39 6.32 -20.07
N HIS A 165 8.07 6.16 -19.91
CA HIS A 165 7.12 7.26 -19.79
C HIS A 165 7.17 7.97 -18.43
N SER A 166 7.78 7.35 -17.43
CA SER A 166 7.88 7.93 -16.09
C SER A 166 9.22 8.66 -15.88
N GLY A 167 10.18 8.55 -16.80
CA GLY A 167 11.54 9.12 -16.66
C GLY A 167 12.60 8.10 -16.19
N GLY A 168 12.21 6.83 -16.04
CA GLY A 168 13.10 5.68 -15.83
C GLY A 168 14.30 5.90 -14.90
N ILE A 169 15.48 5.44 -15.34
CA ILE A 169 16.80 5.64 -14.71
C ILE A 169 17.29 7.09 -14.85
N GLU A 170 16.84 7.84 -15.87
CA GLU A 170 17.23 9.25 -16.07
C GLU A 170 16.85 10.13 -14.86
N ARG A 171 15.76 9.81 -14.16
CA ARG A 171 15.39 10.48 -12.89
C ARG A 171 16.40 10.28 -11.76
N LEU A 172 17.22 9.23 -11.79
CA LEU A 172 18.33 9.10 -10.83
C LEU A 172 19.39 10.20 -11.05
N MET A 173 19.41 10.83 -12.22
CA MET A 173 20.25 11.99 -12.54
C MET A 173 19.59 13.33 -12.19
N GLU A 174 18.33 13.34 -11.75
CA GLU A 174 17.65 14.58 -11.35
C GLU A 174 18.14 15.07 -9.98
N GLU A 175 18.51 16.34 -9.91
CA GLU A 175 19.00 16.98 -8.70
C GLU A 175 17.93 17.06 -7.61
N SER A 176 18.34 16.85 -6.36
CA SER A 176 17.45 17.10 -5.23
C SER A 176 17.05 18.59 -5.17
N PRO A 177 15.84 18.93 -4.69
CA PRO A 177 15.36 20.31 -4.61
C PRO A 177 16.34 21.25 -3.88
N SER A 178 17.03 20.74 -2.85
CA SER A 178 18.06 21.46 -2.11
C SER A 178 19.30 21.77 -2.96
N VAL A 179 19.78 20.80 -3.75
CA VAL A 179 20.92 20.98 -4.66
C VAL A 179 20.57 21.96 -5.78
N THR A 180 19.39 21.82 -6.38
CA THR A 180 18.88 22.75 -7.40
C THR A 180 18.81 24.18 -6.87
N ALA A 181 18.27 24.37 -5.65
CA ALA A 181 18.20 25.68 -5.02
C ALA A 181 19.59 26.29 -4.77
N LYS A 182 20.54 25.50 -4.25
CA LYS A 182 21.93 25.94 -4.05
C LYS A 182 22.61 26.31 -5.36
N ARG A 183 22.42 25.51 -6.42
CA ARG A 183 22.98 25.77 -7.76
C ARG A 183 22.45 27.07 -8.35
N LEU A 184 21.14 27.33 -8.27
CA LEU A 184 20.53 28.58 -8.75
C LEU A 184 21.11 29.80 -8.03
N LYS A 185 21.26 29.73 -6.70
CA LYS A 185 21.85 30.81 -5.89
C LYS A 185 23.32 31.05 -6.23
N LEU A 186 24.10 29.99 -6.38
CA LEU A 186 25.50 30.08 -6.77
C LEU A 186 25.65 30.68 -8.17
N ASN A 187 24.85 30.23 -9.15
CA ASN A 187 24.88 30.75 -10.51
C ASN A 187 24.52 32.25 -10.55
N GLY A 188 23.54 32.68 -9.75
CA GLY A 188 23.23 34.10 -9.58
C GLY A 188 24.41 34.92 -9.01
N SER A 189 25.14 34.34 -8.06
CA SER A 189 26.33 34.98 -7.48
C SER A 189 27.48 35.06 -8.50
N VAL A 190 27.69 34.01 -9.28
CA VAL A 190 28.69 33.97 -10.36
C VAL A 190 28.39 35.03 -11.42
N LYS A 191 27.13 35.20 -11.85
CA LYS A 191 26.74 36.25 -12.80
C LYS A 191 27.07 37.65 -12.30
N LYS A 192 26.72 37.95 -11.03
CA LYS A 192 27.05 39.25 -10.41
C LYS A 192 28.56 39.49 -10.34
N LEU A 193 29.34 38.47 -9.98
CA LEU A 193 30.80 38.57 -9.97
C LEU A 193 31.38 38.84 -11.37
N GLN A 194 30.81 38.23 -12.41
CA GLN A 194 31.20 38.50 -13.79
C GLN A 194 30.89 39.95 -14.21
N GLU A 195 29.78 40.53 -13.76
CA GLU A 195 29.47 41.95 -13.97
C GLU A 195 30.44 42.86 -13.23
N CYS A 196 30.71 42.60 -11.94
CA CYS A 196 31.70 43.35 -11.17
C CYS A 196 33.09 43.30 -11.83
N LYS A 197 33.50 42.14 -12.34
CA LYS A 197 34.76 41.99 -13.08
C LYS A 197 34.83 42.92 -14.30
N LYS A 198 33.74 43.06 -15.07
CA LYS A 198 33.69 43.97 -16.23
C LYS A 198 33.79 45.43 -15.81
N VAL A 199 33.10 45.82 -14.74
CA VAL A 199 33.16 47.20 -14.20
C VAL A 199 34.59 47.53 -13.75
N LEU A 200 35.24 46.60 -13.04
CA LEU A 200 36.64 46.78 -12.61
C LEU A 200 37.61 46.90 -13.79
N ALA A 201 37.44 46.09 -14.85
CA ALA A 201 38.25 46.21 -16.06
C ALA A 201 38.14 47.61 -16.68
N ASN A 202 36.92 48.13 -16.84
CA ASN A 202 36.69 49.48 -17.36
C ASN A 202 37.34 50.57 -16.51
N ILE A 203 37.28 50.44 -15.17
CA ILE A 203 37.94 51.38 -14.26
C ILE A 203 39.46 51.31 -14.43
N MET A 204 40.03 50.10 -14.46
CA MET A 204 41.47 49.89 -14.64
C MET A 204 41.97 50.46 -15.96
N ASP A 205 41.25 50.23 -17.07
CA ASP A 205 41.59 50.78 -18.39
C ASP A 205 41.54 52.32 -18.38
N SER A 206 40.55 52.91 -17.70
CA SER A 206 40.46 54.36 -17.56
C SER A 206 41.63 54.95 -16.76
N VAL A 207 42.02 54.33 -15.65
CA VAL A 207 43.16 54.78 -14.83
C VAL A 207 44.47 54.69 -15.60
N ALA A 208 44.66 53.63 -16.40
CA ALA A 208 45.83 53.49 -17.25
C ALA A 208 45.93 54.61 -18.31
N SER A 209 44.80 55.10 -18.82
CA SER A 209 44.77 56.18 -19.83
C SER A 209 45.04 57.59 -19.28
N TYR A 210 44.95 57.80 -17.96
CA TYR A 210 45.24 59.09 -17.30
C TYR A 210 46.69 59.21 -16.78
N GLY A 211 47.51 58.17 -16.98
CA GLY A 211 48.90 58.10 -16.50
C GLY A 211 49.99 58.43 -17.53
N ASP A 212 49.60 58.77 -18.77
CA ASP A 212 50.46 59.32 -19.85
C ASP A 212 50.26 60.84 -19.97
#